data_AF-A0A2T4VP50-F1
#
_entry.id   AF-A0A2T4VP50-F1
#
_cell.length_a   1.000
_cell.length_b   1.000
_cell.length_c   1.000
_cell.angle_alpha   90.00
_cell.angle_beta   90.00
_cell.angle_gamma   90.00
#
_symmetry.space_group_name_H-M   'P 1'
#
loop_
_entity.id
_entity.type
_entity.pdbx_description
1 polymer ?
#
loop_
_entity_poly.entity_id
_entity_poly.type
_entity_poly.pdbx_seq_one_letter_code
_entity_poly.pdbx_strand_id
1 'polypeptide(L)'
;MSQEHDEEAFHRRWKEGARAIAQLYVSLRDAPFEQYEREFLSLQRRLLAQDKTDWERRETRRRIAEEIFLGAWGANSPWKDFGRALRRIQRLGYTNVERRVHVAILFARWAKFHPEHLPVARRMLDLAERHFQSVSPEHTQYEDMKGSLELIRQEKEFSPESSSTPGQGP
;
A
#
# COMPACT_ATOMS: atom_id res chain seq x y z
N MET A 1 36.59 7.74 -1.64
CA MET A 1 36.55 7.80 -0.17
C MET A 1 35.34 8.56 0.39
N SER A 2 34.89 9.71 -0.13
CA SER A 2 33.68 10.40 0.41
C SER A 2 32.37 9.73 0.01
N GLN A 3 32.21 9.35 -1.27
CA GLN A 3 30.98 8.79 -1.81
C GLN A 3 30.64 7.39 -1.25
N GLU A 4 31.67 6.57 -0.99
CA GLU A 4 31.53 5.22 -0.41
C GLU A 4 31.07 5.28 1.05
N HIS A 5 31.62 6.21 1.85
CA HIS A 5 31.15 6.44 3.22
C HIS A 5 29.71 6.98 3.28
N ASP A 6 29.32 7.83 2.31
CA ASP A 6 27.95 8.34 2.22
C ASP A 6 26.94 7.23 1.85
N GLU A 7 27.34 6.32 0.97
CA GLU A 7 26.55 5.16 0.57
C GLU A 7 26.39 4.16 1.72
N GLU A 8 27.46 3.82 2.43
CA GLU A 8 27.38 2.96 3.63
C GLU A 8 26.49 3.56 4.72
N ALA A 9 26.61 4.88 4.95
CA ALA A 9 25.78 5.59 5.92
C ALA A 9 24.31 5.57 5.50
N PHE A 10 24.00 5.76 4.21
CA PHE A 10 22.64 5.63 3.68
C PHE A 10 22.08 4.22 3.91
N HIS A 11 22.81 3.18 3.53
CA HIS A 11 22.40 1.79 3.69
C HIS A 11 22.15 1.43 5.17
N ARG A 12 22.97 1.95 6.08
CA ARG A 12 22.80 1.76 7.53
C ARG A 12 21.51 2.39 8.04
N ARG A 13 21.28 3.67 7.73
CA ARG A 13 20.04 4.38 8.11
C ARG A 13 18.80 3.66 7.55
N TRP A 14 18.89 3.18 6.32
CA TRP A 14 17.80 2.45 5.67
C TRP A 14 17.46 1.14 6.38
N LYS A 15 18.49 0.33 6.72
CA LYS A 15 18.32 -0.91 7.49
C LYS A 15 17.75 -0.64 8.88
N GLU A 16 18.23 0.39 9.56
CA GLU A 16 17.71 0.81 10.87
C GLU A 16 16.24 1.24 10.79
N GLY A 17 15.87 2.02 9.77
CA GLY A 17 14.49 2.41 9.51
C GLY A 17 13.57 1.22 9.26
N ALA A 18 14.01 0.27 8.42
CA ALA A 18 13.27 -0.97 8.15
C ALA A 18 13.08 -1.81 9.43
N ARG A 19 14.13 -1.92 10.26
CA ARG A 19 14.05 -2.63 11.54
C ARG A 19 13.07 -1.94 12.50
N ALA A 20 13.11 -0.61 12.58
CA ALA A 20 12.21 0.15 13.45
C ALA A 20 10.75 0.01 13.03
N ILE A 21 10.47 -0.02 11.72
CA ILE A 21 9.13 -0.32 11.18
C ILE A 21 8.67 -1.72 11.60
N ALA A 22 9.50 -2.75 11.34
CA ALA A 22 9.15 -4.13 11.68
C ALA A 22 8.91 -4.34 13.18
N GLN A 23 9.74 -3.74 14.04
CA GLN A 23 9.56 -3.79 15.49
C GLN A 23 8.26 -3.11 15.92
N LEU A 24 7.96 -1.94 15.34
CA LEU A 24 6.75 -1.22 15.67
C LEU A 24 5.50 -1.99 15.23
N TYR A 25 5.50 -2.54 14.02
CA TYR A 25 4.43 -3.40 13.50
C TYR A 25 4.12 -4.55 14.47
N VAL A 26 5.15 -5.29 14.90
CA VAL A 26 4.97 -6.42 15.84
C VAL A 26 4.44 -5.93 17.18
N SER A 27 4.95 -4.81 17.71
CA SER A 27 4.51 -4.28 19.01
C SER A 27 3.07 -3.75 19.03
N LEU A 28 2.52 -3.42 17.86
CA LEU A 28 1.18 -2.82 17.72
C LEU A 28 0.17 -3.76 17.05
N ARG A 29 0.49 -5.05 16.92
CA ARG A 29 -0.34 -6.03 16.22
C ARG A 29 -1.80 -6.03 16.70
N ASP A 30 -2.00 -5.89 18.00
CA ASP A 30 -3.32 -5.93 18.64
C ASP A 30 -3.81 -4.53 19.07
N ALA A 31 -3.08 -3.47 18.68
CA ALA A 31 -3.43 -2.11 19.04
C ALA A 31 -4.60 -1.59 18.18
N PRO A 32 -5.49 -0.73 18.73
CA PRO A 32 -6.48 -0.02 17.94
C PRO A 32 -5.83 0.83 16.84
N PHE A 33 -6.50 0.98 15.70
CA PHE A 33 -5.96 1.70 14.54
C PHE A 33 -5.49 3.14 14.87
N GLU A 34 -6.19 3.86 15.74
CA GLU A 34 -5.79 5.22 16.13
C GLU A 34 -4.42 5.24 16.82
N GLN A 35 -4.17 4.28 17.73
CA GLN A 35 -2.86 4.11 18.34
C GLN A 35 -1.83 3.72 17.29
N TYR A 36 -2.17 2.75 16.42
CA TYR A 36 -1.32 2.31 15.33
C TYR A 36 -0.85 3.48 14.45
N GLU A 37 -1.78 4.28 13.92
CA GLU A 37 -1.48 5.43 13.07
C GLU A 37 -0.62 6.47 13.81
N ARG A 38 -0.94 6.76 15.07
CA ARG A 38 -0.20 7.75 15.87
C ARG A 38 1.27 7.34 16.05
N GLU A 39 1.53 6.09 16.39
CA GLU A 39 2.90 5.61 16.62
C GLU A 39 3.70 5.57 15.30
N PHE A 40 3.09 5.17 14.19
CA PHE A 40 3.74 5.21 12.87
C PHE A 40 4.05 6.64 12.41
N LEU A 41 3.15 7.60 12.65
CA LEU A 41 3.43 9.02 12.39
C LEU A 41 4.55 9.56 13.30
N SER A 42 4.65 9.07 14.54
CA SER A 42 5.75 9.39 15.45
C SER A 42 7.09 8.85 14.94
N LEU A 43 7.12 7.59 14.49
CA LEU A 43 8.27 6.98 13.83
C LEU A 43 8.68 7.78 12.58
N GLN A 44 7.72 8.18 11.74
CA GLN A 44 8.00 9.00 10.55
C GLN A 44 8.78 10.27 10.90
N ARG A 45 8.37 10.99 11.95
CA ARG A 45 9.07 12.21 12.37
C ARG A 45 10.52 11.94 12.77
N ARG A 46 10.77 10.82 13.46
CA ARG A 46 12.14 10.41 13.86
C ARG A 46 13.00 10.06 12.66
N LEU A 47 12.47 9.29 11.71
CA LEU A 47 13.19 8.92 10.49
C LEU A 47 13.48 10.14 9.59
N LEU A 48 12.49 11.01 9.40
CA LEU A 48 12.65 12.24 8.60
C LEU A 48 13.69 13.22 9.17
N ALA A 49 14.03 13.13 10.45
CA ALA A 49 15.10 13.93 11.05
C ALA A 49 16.51 13.43 10.64
N GLN A 50 16.60 12.18 10.19
CA GLN A 50 17.84 11.52 9.79
C GLN A 50 18.06 11.56 8.26
N ASP A 51 16.96 11.62 7.50
CA ASP A 51 16.98 11.69 6.03
C ASP A 51 17.66 12.96 5.52
N LYS A 52 18.57 12.79 4.57
CA LYS A 52 19.46 13.82 4.01
C LYS A 52 18.96 14.42 2.71
N THR A 53 18.20 13.66 1.93
CA THR A 53 17.75 14.08 0.60
C THR A 53 16.23 14.15 0.52
N ASP A 54 15.71 14.95 -0.40
CA ASP A 54 14.26 15.00 -0.64
C ASP A 54 13.69 13.67 -1.12
N TRP A 55 14.50 12.90 -1.86
CA TRP A 55 14.14 11.54 -2.26
C TRP A 55 14.00 10.62 -1.05
N GLU A 56 14.99 10.60 -0.15
CA GLU A 56 14.95 9.83 1.11
C GLU A 56 13.70 10.21 1.92
N ARG A 57 13.48 11.50 2.12
CA ARG A 57 12.33 12.03 2.87
C ARG A 57 11.00 11.63 2.23
N ARG A 58 10.92 11.56 0.90
CA ARG A 58 9.70 11.14 0.20
C ARG A 58 9.47 9.65 0.34
N GLU A 59 10.52 8.85 0.24
CA GLU A 59 10.46 7.40 0.35
C GLU A 59 10.14 6.94 1.78
N THR A 60 10.70 7.59 2.80
CA THR A 60 10.31 7.41 4.21
C THR A 60 8.82 7.67 4.41
N ARG A 61 8.27 8.76 3.84
CA ARG A 61 6.83 9.05 3.91
C ARG A 61 5.99 7.98 3.21
N ARG A 62 6.44 7.47 2.06
CA ARG A 62 5.73 6.40 1.33
C ARG A 62 5.66 5.12 2.15
N ARG A 63 6.79 4.69 2.71
CA ARG A 63 6.89 3.50 3.57
C ARG A 63 5.96 3.61 4.77
N ILE A 64 6.00 4.73 5.49
CA ILE A 64 5.10 4.92 6.63
C ILE A 64 3.63 5.00 6.20
N ALA A 65 3.33 5.65 5.08
CA ALA A 65 1.96 5.70 4.57
C ALA A 65 1.42 4.32 4.18
N GLU A 66 2.27 3.44 3.67
CA GLU A 66 1.94 2.04 3.35
C GLU A 66 1.65 1.24 4.62
N GLU A 67 2.48 1.36 5.66
CA GLU A 67 2.23 0.71 6.95
C GLU A 67 0.91 1.18 7.58
N ILE A 68 0.65 2.49 7.58
CA ILE A 68 -0.63 3.03 8.07
C ILE A 68 -1.81 2.49 7.25
N PHE A 69 -1.67 2.38 5.93
CA PHE A 69 -2.70 1.81 5.07
C PHE A 69 -2.93 0.32 5.35
N LEU A 70 -1.86 -0.45 5.54
CA LEU A 70 -1.93 -1.86 5.93
C LEU A 70 -2.62 -2.03 7.29
N GLY A 71 -2.30 -1.19 8.27
CA GLY A 71 -2.97 -1.17 9.57
C GLY A 71 -4.47 -0.85 9.46
N ALA A 72 -4.85 0.12 8.62
CA ALA A 72 -6.26 0.45 8.38
C ALA A 72 -7.02 -0.72 7.73
N TRP A 73 -6.39 -1.39 6.77
CA TRP A 73 -6.91 -2.60 6.13
C TRP A 73 -7.07 -3.75 7.12
N GLY A 74 -6.01 -4.06 7.88
CA GLY A 74 -5.98 -5.17 8.84
C GLY A 74 -7.00 -5.01 9.97
N ALA A 75 -7.26 -3.77 10.39
CA ALA A 75 -8.29 -3.45 11.37
C ALA A 75 -9.72 -3.37 10.77
N ASN A 76 -9.89 -3.60 9.45
CA ASN A 76 -11.13 -3.35 8.71
C ASN A 76 -11.75 -1.99 9.07
N SER A 77 -10.93 -0.95 9.06
CA SER A 77 -11.32 0.38 9.55
C SER A 77 -12.47 0.98 8.74
N PRO A 78 -13.31 1.84 9.35
CA PRO A 78 -14.35 2.55 8.62
C PRO A 78 -13.76 3.47 7.55
N TRP A 79 -14.55 3.83 6.53
CA TRP A 79 -14.09 4.64 5.39
C TRP A 79 -13.40 5.96 5.79
N LYS A 80 -13.81 6.57 6.90
CA LYS A 80 -13.17 7.79 7.42
C LYS A 80 -11.66 7.61 7.61
N ASP A 81 -11.26 6.48 8.16
CA ASP A 81 -9.88 6.16 8.48
C ASP A 81 -9.19 5.45 7.32
N PHE A 82 -9.84 4.43 6.75
CA PHE A 82 -9.32 3.71 5.59
C PHE A 82 -9.10 4.64 4.39
N GLY A 83 -10.11 5.46 4.05
CA GLY A 83 -10.02 6.43 2.97
C GLY A 83 -9.00 7.54 3.25
N ARG A 84 -8.79 7.94 4.52
CA ARG A 84 -7.70 8.87 4.89
C ARG A 84 -6.34 8.25 4.61
N ALA A 85 -6.12 7.00 5.01
CA ALA A 85 -4.88 6.27 4.76
C ALA A 85 -4.63 6.07 3.26
N LEU A 86 -5.66 5.65 2.50
CA LEU A 86 -5.60 5.48 1.05
C LEU A 86 -5.21 6.78 0.33
N ARG A 87 -5.85 7.91 0.69
CA ARG A 87 -5.49 9.22 0.10
C ARG A 87 -4.07 9.65 0.45
N ARG A 88 -3.57 9.30 1.64
CA ARG A 88 -2.19 9.61 2.05
C ARG A 88 -1.18 8.92 1.12
N ILE A 89 -1.33 7.61 0.88
CA ILE A 89 -0.42 6.89 -0.01
C ILE A 89 -0.56 7.33 -1.47
N GLN A 90 -1.79 7.57 -1.95
CA GLN A 90 -2.04 8.05 -3.32
C GLN A 90 -1.37 9.40 -3.60
N ARG A 91 -1.42 10.36 -2.67
CA ARG A 91 -0.78 11.68 -2.82
C ARG A 91 0.73 11.61 -2.91
N LEU A 92 1.35 10.64 -2.24
CA LEU A 92 2.81 10.45 -2.28
C LEU A 92 3.25 9.74 -3.58
N GLY A 93 2.33 9.02 -4.22
CA GLY A 93 2.58 8.14 -5.34
C GLY A 93 3.35 6.88 -4.92
N TYR A 94 3.53 5.96 -5.87
CA TYR A 94 4.18 4.68 -5.65
C TYR A 94 5.59 4.70 -6.23
N THR A 95 6.53 4.08 -5.54
CA THR A 95 7.93 3.98 -5.99
C THR A 95 8.10 2.90 -7.07
N ASN A 96 7.25 1.89 -7.08
CA ASN A 96 7.25 0.81 -8.07
C ASN A 96 5.81 0.31 -8.35
N VAL A 97 5.68 -0.55 -9.37
CA VAL A 97 4.40 -1.16 -9.77
C VAL A 97 3.87 -2.11 -8.71
N GLU A 98 4.75 -2.86 -8.04
CA GLU A 98 4.42 -3.79 -6.96
C GLU A 98 3.58 -3.14 -5.86
N ARG A 99 4.03 -2.00 -5.31
CA ARG A 99 3.27 -1.27 -4.29
C ARG A 99 1.92 -0.79 -4.79
N ARG A 100 1.85 -0.36 -6.06
CA ARG A 100 0.58 0.06 -6.67
C ARG A 100 -0.40 -1.10 -6.74
N VAL A 101 0.07 -2.28 -7.19
CA VAL A 101 -0.71 -3.52 -7.25
C VAL A 101 -1.17 -3.93 -5.85
N HIS A 102 -0.24 -3.97 -4.89
CA HIS A 102 -0.55 -4.34 -3.51
C HIS A 102 -1.66 -3.47 -2.90
N VAL A 103 -1.53 -2.14 -3.02
CA VAL A 103 -2.54 -1.21 -2.49
C VAL A 103 -3.90 -1.37 -3.17
N ALA A 104 -3.93 -1.58 -4.49
CA ALA A 104 -5.17 -1.81 -5.23
C ALA A 104 -5.87 -3.10 -4.77
N ILE A 105 -5.12 -4.18 -4.54
CA ILE A 105 -5.65 -5.45 -4.05
C ILE A 105 -6.21 -5.32 -2.63
N LEU A 106 -5.48 -4.67 -1.73
CA LEU A 106 -5.98 -4.45 -0.36
C LEU A 106 -7.24 -3.58 -0.35
N PHE A 107 -7.32 -2.56 -1.20
CA PHE A 107 -8.54 -1.76 -1.34
C PHE A 107 -9.71 -2.58 -1.91
N ALA A 108 -9.47 -3.42 -2.92
CA ALA A 108 -10.49 -4.33 -3.45
C ALA A 108 -11.02 -5.27 -2.36
N ARG A 109 -10.13 -5.92 -1.60
CA ARG A 109 -10.52 -6.81 -0.49
C ARG A 109 -11.31 -6.09 0.58
N TRP A 110 -10.91 -4.88 0.95
CA TRP A 110 -11.67 -4.07 1.90
C TRP A 110 -13.06 -3.74 1.34
N ALA A 111 -13.15 -3.28 0.09
CA ALA A 111 -14.40 -2.87 -0.53
C ALA A 111 -15.45 -3.99 -0.66
N LYS A 112 -15.07 -5.27 -0.57
CA LYS A 112 -16.04 -6.39 -0.46
C LYS A 112 -16.97 -6.24 0.74
N PHE A 113 -16.47 -5.68 1.82
CA PHE A 113 -17.25 -5.44 3.05
C PHE A 113 -17.90 -4.05 3.08
N HIS A 114 -17.63 -3.20 2.07
CA HIS A 114 -18.13 -1.83 1.95
C HIS A 114 -18.58 -1.57 0.51
N PRO A 115 -19.74 -2.12 0.10
CA PRO A 115 -20.15 -2.22 -1.32
C PRO A 115 -20.21 -0.89 -2.07
N GLU A 116 -20.48 0.21 -1.37
CA GLU A 116 -20.49 1.57 -1.93
C GLU A 116 -19.14 1.99 -2.54
N HIS A 117 -18.05 1.33 -2.14
CA HIS A 117 -16.70 1.59 -2.64
C HIS A 117 -16.24 0.64 -3.75
N LEU A 118 -17.00 -0.42 -4.07
CA LEU A 118 -16.66 -1.39 -5.11
C LEU A 118 -16.37 -0.76 -6.48
N PRO A 119 -17.16 0.22 -6.99
CA PRO A 119 -16.85 0.82 -8.29
C PRO A 119 -15.51 1.56 -8.30
N VAL A 120 -15.12 2.17 -7.18
CA VAL A 120 -13.83 2.88 -7.06
C VAL A 120 -12.68 1.88 -6.97
N ALA A 121 -12.86 0.82 -6.18
CA ALA A 121 -11.87 -0.24 -6.03
C ALA A 121 -11.61 -0.97 -7.35
N ARG A 122 -12.66 -1.29 -8.12
CA ARG A 122 -12.54 -1.86 -9.48
C ARG A 122 -11.68 -1.00 -10.40
N ARG A 123 -11.99 0.29 -10.51
CA ARG A 123 -11.19 1.20 -11.36
C ARG A 123 -9.73 1.26 -10.94
N MET A 124 -9.46 1.23 -9.63
CA MET A 124 -8.10 1.24 -9.11
C MET A 124 -7.37 -0.08 -9.44
N LEU A 125 -8.07 -1.21 -9.38
CA LEU A 125 -7.57 -2.53 -9.78
C LEU A 125 -7.29 -2.59 -11.28
N ASP A 126 -8.21 -2.13 -12.14
CA ASP A 126 -8.02 -2.06 -13.60
C ASP A 126 -6.79 -1.22 -13.99
N LEU A 127 -6.57 -0.12 -13.27
CA LEU A 127 -5.38 0.71 -13.47
C LEU A 127 -4.11 -0.05 -13.04
N ALA A 128 -4.12 -0.70 -11.88
CA ALA A 128 -2.98 -1.47 -11.41
C ALA A 128 -2.59 -2.61 -12.38
N GLU A 129 -3.58 -3.33 -12.92
CA GLU A 129 -3.37 -4.39 -13.92
C GLU A 129 -2.74 -3.86 -15.22
N ARG A 130 -3.23 -2.72 -15.74
CA ARG A 130 -2.60 -2.09 -16.91
C ARG A 130 -1.14 -1.72 -16.67
N HIS A 131 -0.79 -1.31 -15.45
CA HIS A 131 0.61 -1.06 -15.11
C HIS A 131 1.41 -2.35 -14.95
N PHE A 132 0.80 -3.41 -14.40
CA PHE A 132 1.41 -4.72 -14.28
C PHE A 132 1.74 -5.33 -15.67
N GLN A 133 0.93 -5.08 -16.71
CA GLN A 133 1.19 -5.56 -18.07
C GLN A 133 2.53 -5.10 -18.66
N SER A 134 3.11 -4.00 -18.17
CA SER A 134 4.43 -3.52 -18.58
C SER A 134 5.61 -4.09 -17.76
N VAL A 135 5.33 -4.89 -16.72
CA VAL A 135 6.36 -5.49 -15.88
C VAL A 135 6.92 -6.72 -16.59
N SER A 136 8.25 -6.85 -16.64
CA SER A 136 8.87 -8.02 -17.26
C SER A 136 8.66 -9.27 -16.40
N PRO A 137 8.47 -10.45 -17.01
CA PRO A 137 8.32 -11.72 -16.28
C PRO A 137 9.51 -12.07 -15.37
N GLU A 138 10.70 -11.53 -15.65
CA GLU A 138 11.92 -11.72 -14.86
C GLU A 138 11.96 -10.86 -13.59
N HIS A 139 10.99 -9.95 -13.41
CA HIS A 139 10.88 -9.16 -12.19
C HIS A 139 10.62 -10.07 -10.98
N THR A 140 11.39 -9.89 -9.90
CA THR A 140 11.40 -10.81 -8.74
C THR A 140 10.02 -11.05 -8.11
N GLN A 141 9.12 -10.06 -8.19
CA GLN A 141 7.76 -10.10 -7.63
C GLN A 141 6.66 -10.38 -8.68
N TYR A 142 7.04 -10.76 -9.91
CA TYR A 142 6.10 -10.90 -11.03
C TYR A 142 5.02 -11.94 -10.73
N GLU A 143 5.41 -13.17 -10.37
CA GLU A 143 4.47 -14.26 -10.09
C GLU A 143 3.57 -13.96 -8.89
N ASP A 144 4.11 -13.34 -7.83
CA ASP A 144 3.34 -12.95 -6.65
C ASP A 144 2.27 -11.90 -6.99
N MET A 145 2.62 -10.87 -7.78
CA MET A 145 1.66 -9.89 -8.28
C MET A 145 0.61 -10.54 -9.18
N LYS A 146 1.05 -11.35 -10.14
CA LYS A 146 0.17 -12.04 -11.10
C LYS A 146 -0.85 -12.92 -10.38
N GLY A 147 -0.38 -13.81 -9.50
CA GLY A 147 -1.24 -14.70 -8.73
C GLY A 147 -2.21 -13.92 -7.83
N SER A 148 -1.77 -12.82 -7.21
CA SER A 148 -2.65 -12.00 -6.37
C SER A 148 -3.73 -11.28 -7.18
N LEU A 149 -3.41 -10.81 -8.40
CA LEU A 149 -4.36 -10.21 -9.34
C LEU A 149 -5.37 -11.23 -9.87
N GLU A 150 -4.91 -12.43 -10.23
CA GLU A 150 -5.78 -13.52 -10.67
C GLU A 150 -6.76 -13.94 -9.56
N LEU A 151 -6.26 -14.08 -8.33
CA LEU A 151 -7.09 -14.43 -7.17
C LEU A 151 -8.19 -13.40 -6.90
N ILE A 152 -7.89 -12.10 -6.94
CA ILE A 152 -8.93 -11.08 -6.71
C ILE A 152 -9.95 -11.06 -7.86
N ARG A 153 -9.56 -11.37 -9.10
CA ARG A 153 -10.47 -11.39 -10.26
C ARG A 153 -11.41 -12.59 -10.29
N GLN A 154 -11.05 -13.67 -9.62
CA GLN A 154 -11.94 -14.81 -9.42
C GLN A 154 -13.08 -14.49 -8.44
N GLU A 155 -12.98 -13.40 -7.68
CA GLU A 155 -14.03 -12.97 -6.77
C GLU A 155 -15.22 -12.38 -7.55
N LYS A 156 -16.44 -12.74 -7.16
CA LYS A 156 -17.69 -12.32 -7.83
C LYS A 156 -17.80 -10.79 -7.93
N GLU A 157 -17.31 -10.08 -6.92
CA GLU A 157 -17.33 -8.63 -6.81
C GLU A 157 -16.28 -7.92 -7.68
N PHE A 158 -15.40 -8.65 -8.37
CA PHE A 158 -14.36 -8.08 -9.23
C PHE A 158 -14.22 -8.78 -10.59
N SER A 159 -14.99 -9.85 -10.82
CA SER A 159 -15.09 -10.53 -12.11
C SER A 159 -15.55 -9.57 -13.23
N PRO A 160 -14.99 -9.65 -14.45
CA PRO A 160 -15.40 -8.82 -15.59
C PRO A 160 -16.88 -8.90 -15.94
N GLU A 161 -17.55 -10.01 -15.61
CA GLU A 161 -18.96 -10.26 -15.94
C GLU A 161 -19.94 -9.54 -14.99
N SER A 162 -19.46 -9.17 -13.80
CA SER A 162 -20.29 -8.55 -12.76
C SER A 162 -20.61 -7.06 -12.99
N SER A 163 -20.05 -6.45 -14.05
CA SER A 163 -20.41 -5.10 -14.51
C SER A 163 -21.66 -5.04 -15.42
N SER A 164 -22.26 -6.19 -15.76
CA SER A 164 -23.38 -6.28 -16.70
C SER A 164 -24.69 -6.68 -16.03
N THR A 165 -25.28 -5.83 -15.18
CA THR A 165 -26.76 -5.70 -15.03
C THR A 165 -27.11 -4.51 -14.14
N PRO A 166 -27.96 -3.60 -14.65
CA PRO A 166 -29.40 -3.67 -14.38
C PRO A 166 -30.16 -3.75 -15.71
N GLY A 167 -31.02 -4.74 -15.93
CA GLY A 167 -32.31 -4.77 -15.27
C GLY A 167 -33.26 -3.79 -15.95
N GLN A 168 -33.66 -4.09 -17.19
CA GLN A 168 -35.01 -3.75 -17.65
C GLN A 168 -35.73 -5.09 -17.86
N GLY A 169 -36.60 -5.39 -16.90
CA GLY A 169 -37.59 -6.46 -16.96
C GLY A 169 -38.77 -6.07 -17.87
N PRO A 170 -39.84 -6.89 -17.86
CA PRO A 170 -40.73 -7.17 -18.98
C PRO A 170 -41.50 -5.97 -19.53
#